data_AF-A0A4Z0QN07-F1
#
_entry.id   AF-A0A4Z0QN07-F1
#
_cell.length_a   1.000
_cell.length_b   1.000
_cell.length_c   1.000
_cell.angle_alpha   90.00
_cell.angle_beta   90.00
_cell.angle_gamma   90.00
#
_symmetry.space_group_name_H-M   'P 1'
#
loop_
_entity.id
_entity.type
_entity.pdbx_description
1 polymer ?
#
loop_
_entity_poly.entity_id
_entity_poly.type
_entity_poly.pdbx_seq_one_letter_code
_entity_poly.pdbx_strand_id
1 'polypeptide(L)'
;MSDNSIVGIEDVKKLFEEVGKAPTKVLTAATRKGANIALSYAKAHCPEGVEWTSGRYAHEPGTLKKSLRIKKEKRKMGKSVYTVGPGPEGWYAHFVDYGFTTRNGRYVPGNRFLRDSVDKNRGQIQTVMLTEMALELDKLR
;
A
#
# COMPACT_ATOMS: atom_id res chain seq x y z
N MET A 1 6.84 -28.14 15.09
CA MET A 1 6.95 -26.86 14.38
C MET A 1 7.14 -27.22 12.92
N SER A 2 6.05 -27.38 12.18
CA SER A 2 6.06 -27.77 10.77
C SER A 2 6.86 -26.77 9.94
N ASP A 3 7.66 -27.27 9.00
CA ASP A 3 8.42 -26.47 8.05
C ASP A 3 7.51 -25.45 7.36
N ASN A 4 7.74 -24.17 7.62
CA ASN A 4 7.00 -23.04 7.04
C ASN A 4 7.35 -22.80 5.55
N SER A 5 7.80 -23.82 4.82
CA SER A 5 8.26 -23.72 3.43
C SER A 5 7.15 -23.88 2.39
N ILE A 6 5.90 -23.62 2.75
CA ILE A 6 4.80 -23.61 1.80
C ILE A 6 4.81 -22.25 1.10
N VAL A 7 5.53 -22.14 -0.03
CA VAL A 7 5.65 -20.90 -0.79
C VAL A 7 5.27 -21.13 -2.25
N GLY A 8 3.99 -21.42 -2.46
CA GLY A 8 3.40 -21.60 -3.78
C GLY A 8 1.94 -21.17 -3.81
N ILE A 9 1.50 -20.62 -4.95
CA ILE A 9 0.08 -20.33 -5.17
C ILE A 9 -0.73 -21.65 -5.12
N GLU A 10 -0.13 -22.75 -5.55
CA GLU A 10 -0.71 -24.10 -5.55
C GLU A 10 -1.07 -24.60 -4.15
N ASP A 11 -0.21 -24.39 -3.16
CA ASP A 11 -0.47 -24.89 -1.82
C ASP A 11 -1.51 -24.04 -1.09
N VAL A 12 -1.50 -22.73 -1.33
CA VAL A 12 -2.55 -21.82 -0.86
C VAL A 12 -3.90 -22.22 -1.46
N LYS A 13 -3.94 -22.65 -2.73
CA LYS A 13 -5.16 -23.19 -3.36
C LYS A 13 -5.66 -24.45 -2.66
N LYS A 14 -4.79 -25.42 -2.37
CA LYS A 14 -5.17 -26.65 -1.63
C LYS A 14 -5.75 -26.33 -0.26
N LEU A 15 -5.12 -25.41 0.49
CA LEU A 15 -5.64 -24.95 1.78
C LEU A 15 -7.03 -24.30 1.65
N PHE A 16 -7.28 -23.55 0.58
CA PHE A 16 -8.62 -23.01 0.32
C PHE A 16 -9.66 -24.09 -0.01
N GLU A 17 -9.27 -25.14 -0.72
CA GLU A 17 -10.14 -26.29 -1.02
C GLU A 17 -10.49 -27.07 0.27
N GLU A 18 -9.52 -27.28 1.16
CA GLU A 18 -9.74 -27.93 2.46
C GLU A 18 -10.65 -27.12 3.39
N VAL A 19 -10.48 -25.80 3.43
CA VAL A 19 -11.24 -24.89 4.31
C VAL A 19 -12.61 -24.54 3.72
N GLY A 20 -12.82 -24.70 2.40
CA GLY A 20 -14.09 -24.56 1.68
C GLY A 20 -14.62 -23.12 1.54
N LYS A 21 -14.31 -22.21 2.48
CA LYS A 21 -14.69 -20.79 2.41
C LYS A 21 -13.52 -19.92 2.84
N ALA A 22 -12.97 -19.16 1.90
CA ALA A 22 -11.92 -18.17 2.18
C ALA A 22 -12.41 -17.17 3.25
N PRO A 23 -11.89 -17.22 4.49
CA PRO A 23 -12.37 -16.35 5.53
C PRO A 23 -11.93 -14.93 5.22
N THR A 24 -12.87 -13.98 5.24
CA THR A 24 -12.59 -12.55 5.02
C THR A 24 -11.48 -12.04 5.93
N LYS A 25 -11.30 -12.65 7.11
CA LYS A 25 -10.23 -12.36 8.07
C LYS A 25 -8.82 -12.63 7.51
N VAL A 26 -8.61 -13.80 6.89
CA VAL A 26 -7.35 -14.22 6.24
C VAL A 26 -6.95 -13.21 5.17
N LEU A 27 -7.90 -12.91 4.26
CA LEU A 27 -7.68 -11.95 3.17
C LEU A 27 -7.39 -10.55 3.71
N THR A 28 -8.07 -10.13 4.78
CA THR A 28 -7.85 -8.82 5.42
C THR A 28 -6.46 -8.73 6.06
N ALA A 29 -5.99 -9.78 6.71
CA ALA A 29 -4.66 -9.82 7.34
C ALA A 29 -3.55 -9.74 6.28
N ALA A 30 -3.61 -10.59 5.27
CA ALA A 30 -2.63 -10.63 4.18
C ALA A 30 -2.57 -9.31 3.40
N THR A 31 -3.72 -8.78 2.98
CA THR A 31 -3.77 -7.49 2.24
C THR A 31 -3.23 -6.32 3.08
N ARG A 32 -3.45 -6.32 4.40
CA ARG A 32 -2.86 -5.31 5.29
C ARG A 32 -1.34 -5.40 5.35
N LYS A 33 -0.76 -6.61 5.40
CA LYS A 33 0.69 -6.81 5.37
C LYS A 33 1.30 -6.34 4.05
N GLY A 34 0.68 -6.69 2.92
CA GLY A 34 1.09 -6.19 1.60
C GLY A 34 1.03 -4.66 1.51
N ALA A 35 -0.04 -4.05 2.00
CA ALA A 35 -0.19 -2.60 2.02
C ALA A 35 0.87 -1.89 2.89
N ASN A 36 1.35 -2.52 3.98
CA ASN A 36 2.42 -1.96 4.82
C ASN A 36 3.76 -1.86 4.07
N ILE A 37 4.06 -2.80 3.17
CA ILE A 37 5.28 -2.75 2.33
C ILE A 37 5.18 -1.58 1.35
N ALA A 38 4.03 -1.41 0.69
CA ALA A 38 3.82 -0.26 -0.18
C ALA A 38 3.90 1.06 0.61
N LEU A 39 3.33 1.11 1.82
CA LEU A 39 3.43 2.30 2.68
C LEU A 39 4.87 2.62 3.10
N SER A 40 5.66 1.61 3.49
CA SER A 40 7.05 1.82 3.90
C SER A 40 7.90 2.32 2.72
N TYR A 41 7.74 1.72 1.54
CA TYR A 41 8.41 2.18 0.33
C TYR A 41 8.01 3.61 -0.03
N ALA A 42 6.70 3.92 -0.02
CA ALA A 42 6.19 5.25 -0.32
C ALA A 42 6.76 6.30 0.64
N LYS A 43 6.85 5.99 1.95
CA LYS A 43 7.46 6.89 2.94
C LYS A 43 8.96 7.09 2.75
N ALA A 44 9.69 6.05 2.31
CA ALA A 44 11.13 6.13 2.08
C ALA A 44 11.47 6.98 0.84
N HIS A 45 10.65 6.92 -0.20
CA HIS A 45 10.86 7.63 -1.46
C HIS A 45 10.04 8.92 -1.60
N CYS A 46 9.24 9.25 -0.59
CA CYS A 46 8.51 10.50 -0.52
C CYS A 46 9.53 11.66 -0.42
N PRO A 47 9.46 12.67 -1.30
CA PRO A 47 10.30 13.85 -1.15
C PRO A 47 9.90 14.58 0.13
N GLU A 48 10.89 15.16 0.81
CA GLU A 48 10.64 15.92 2.05
C GLU A 48 9.91 17.24 1.77
N GLY A 49 9.86 17.68 0.51
CA GLY A 49 9.24 18.95 0.13
C GLY A 49 10.10 20.13 0.55
N VAL A 50 9.66 21.32 0.16
CA VAL A 50 10.24 22.59 0.62
C VAL A 50 9.31 23.20 1.66
N GLU A 51 9.86 23.94 2.61
CA GLU A 51 9.02 24.70 3.54
C GLU A 51 8.21 25.72 2.74
N TRP A 52 6.89 25.70 2.92
CA TRP A 52 6.00 26.69 2.34
C TRP A 52 5.32 27.48 3.44
N THR A 53 5.89 28.64 3.77
CA THR A 53 5.49 29.43 4.94
C THR A 53 4.34 30.41 4.64
N SER A 54 4.08 30.73 3.37
CA SER A 54 3.12 31.79 2.98
C SER A 54 2.04 31.32 2.00
N GLY A 55 0.77 31.38 2.39
CA GLY A 55 -0.40 31.15 1.52
C GLY A 55 -1.44 30.20 2.11
N ARG A 56 -2.52 29.94 1.36
CA ARG A 56 -3.64 29.07 1.81
C ARG A 56 -3.23 27.63 2.11
N TYR A 57 -2.07 27.20 1.62
CA TYR A 57 -1.56 25.82 1.71
C TYR A 57 -0.18 25.77 2.35
N ALA A 58 0.03 26.54 3.44
CA ALA A 58 1.26 26.47 4.20
C ALA A 58 1.46 25.06 4.79
N HIS A 59 2.65 24.51 4.63
CA HIS A 59 3.01 23.19 5.14
C HIS A 59 4.50 23.11 5.45
N GLU A 60 4.82 22.38 6.52
CA GLU A 60 6.20 22.11 6.91
C GLU A 60 6.83 21.03 5.99
N PRO A 61 8.16 21.03 5.86
CA PRO A 61 8.88 19.90 5.28
C PRO A 61 8.49 18.58 5.97
N GLY A 62 8.29 17.53 5.19
CA GLY A 62 7.94 16.20 5.65
C GLY A 62 6.46 16.00 5.99
N THR A 63 5.61 17.03 5.88
CA THR A 63 4.15 16.90 6.09
C THR A 63 3.55 15.82 5.19
N LEU A 64 4.01 15.73 3.93
CA LEU A 64 3.59 14.70 2.99
C LEU A 64 3.86 13.29 3.53
N LYS A 65 5.11 13.03 3.92
CA LYS A 65 5.56 11.74 4.46
C LYS A 65 4.79 11.35 5.71
N LYS A 66 4.50 12.32 6.59
CA LYS A 66 3.69 12.12 7.81
C LYS A 66 2.24 11.77 7.46
N SER A 67 1.67 12.42 6.44
CA SER A 67 0.28 12.21 6.01
C SER A 67 0.01 10.85 5.36
N LEU A 68 1.05 10.15 4.88
CA LEU A 68 0.91 8.86 4.21
C LEU A 68 0.39 7.80 5.17
N ARG A 69 -0.75 7.21 4.83
CA ARG A 69 -1.43 6.19 5.63
C ARG A 69 -2.13 5.17 4.76
N ILE A 70 -2.41 4.03 5.38
CA ILE A 70 -3.24 2.98 4.79
C ILE A 70 -4.69 3.28 5.16
N LYS A 71 -5.54 3.49 4.16
CA LYS A 71 -6.99 3.63 4.33
C LYS A 71 -7.66 2.31 3.98
N LYS A 72 -8.43 1.76 4.91
CA LYS A 72 -9.29 0.60 4.65
C LYS A 72 -10.60 1.08 4.06
N GLU A 73 -10.89 0.68 2.82
CA GLU A 73 -12.18 0.91 2.17
C GLU A 73 -13.01 -0.37 2.18
N LYS A 74 -14.22 -0.29 2.74
CA LYS A 74 -15.22 -1.35 2.62
C LYS A 74 -15.90 -1.19 1.26
N ARG A 75 -15.86 -2.24 0.43
CA ARG A 75 -16.59 -2.29 -0.84
C ARG A 75 -17.87 -3.12 -0.69
N LYS A 76 -18.78 -2.95 -1.64
CA LYS A 76 -19.95 -3.84 -1.80
C LYS A 76 -19.46 -5.30 -1.91
N MET A 77 -20.24 -6.25 -1.40
CA MET A 77 -19.90 -7.69 -1.35
C MET A 77 -18.77 -8.07 -0.36
N GLY A 78 -18.52 -7.28 0.69
CA GLY A 78 -17.60 -7.67 1.78
C GLY A 78 -16.11 -7.61 1.44
N LYS A 79 -15.74 -7.14 0.25
CA LYS A 79 -14.34 -6.96 -0.17
C LYS A 79 -13.73 -5.77 0.57
N SER A 80 -12.62 -5.99 1.27
CA SER A 80 -11.82 -4.91 1.86
C SER A 80 -10.69 -4.56 0.90
N VAL A 81 -10.59 -3.27 0.55
CA VAL A 81 -9.47 -2.74 -0.24
C VAL A 81 -8.64 -1.85 0.66
N TYR A 82 -7.32 -1.97 0.58
CA TYR A 82 -6.40 -1.10 1.28
C TYR A 82 -5.77 -0.14 0.28
N THR A 83 -6.00 1.15 0.50
CA THR A 83 -5.44 2.22 -0.33
C THR A 83 -4.28 2.86 0.43
N VAL A 84 -3.10 2.90 -0.18
CA VAL A 84 -1.96 3.68 0.32
C VAL A 84 -2.03 5.06 -0.32
N GLY A 85 -2.11 6.10 0.50
CA GLY A 85 -2.21 7.46 0.00
C GLY A 85 -2.13 8.50 1.11
N PRO A 86 -2.10 9.79 0.74
CA PRO A 86 -2.06 10.88 1.71
C PRO A 86 -3.39 11.03 2.45
N GLY A 87 -3.32 11.53 3.69
CA GLY A 87 -4.46 12.15 4.35
C GLY A 87 -4.78 13.54 3.80
N PRO A 88 -5.81 14.22 4.32
CA PRO A 88 -6.17 15.60 3.95
C PRO A 88 -5.00 16.58 4.00
N GLU A 89 -4.09 16.41 4.96
CA GLU A 89 -2.89 17.22 5.16
C GLU A 89 -1.87 17.10 4.01
N GLY A 90 -1.87 15.97 3.29
CA GLY A 90 -0.99 15.71 2.15
C GLY A 90 -1.69 15.84 0.80
N TRP A 91 -2.69 16.73 0.68
CA TRP A 91 -3.50 16.89 -0.54
C TRP A 91 -2.66 17.00 -1.83
N TYR A 92 -1.46 17.58 -1.73
CA TYR A 92 -0.57 17.82 -2.86
C TYR A 92 0.23 16.58 -3.33
N ALA A 93 0.07 15.41 -2.67
CA ALA A 93 0.79 14.19 -3.04
C ALA A 93 0.61 13.79 -4.49
N HIS A 94 -0.61 13.96 -5.03
CA HIS A 94 -0.90 13.59 -6.41
C HIS A 94 -0.08 14.40 -7.41
N PHE A 95 0.12 15.70 -7.16
CA PHE A 95 0.96 16.55 -8.00
C PHE A 95 2.43 16.18 -7.88
N VAL A 96 2.87 15.79 -6.68
CA VAL A 96 4.24 15.31 -6.45
C VAL A 96 4.48 13.96 -7.12
N ASP A 97 3.49 13.07 -7.14
CA ASP A 97 3.60 11.72 -7.72
C ASP A 97 3.61 11.76 -9.25
N TYR A 98 2.63 12.44 -9.86
CA TYR A 98 2.46 12.45 -11.32
C TYR A 98 3.18 13.62 -12.03
N GLY A 99 3.57 14.65 -11.29
CA GLY A 99 4.04 15.91 -11.85
C GLY A 99 2.89 16.79 -12.30
N PHE A 100 3.21 18.02 -12.70
CA PHE A 100 2.22 18.99 -13.14
C PHE A 100 2.83 20.01 -14.11
N THR A 101 1.97 20.61 -14.93
CA THR A 101 2.36 21.73 -15.80
C THR A 101 2.02 23.04 -15.10
N THR A 102 3.00 23.92 -14.99
CA THR A 102 2.81 25.26 -14.43
C THR A 102 1.98 26.13 -15.38
N ARG A 103 1.40 27.23 -14.85
CA ARG A 103 0.66 28.21 -15.66
C ARG A 103 1.47 28.79 -16.83
N ASN A 104 2.80 28.81 -16.70
CA ASN A 104 3.72 29.32 -17.72
C ASN A 104 4.15 28.24 -18.74
N GLY A 105 3.49 27.07 -18.76
CA GLY A 105 3.77 25.99 -19.71
C GLY A 105 4.97 25.10 -19.37
N ARG A 106 5.74 25.41 -18.33
CA ARG A 106 6.85 24.55 -17.87
C ARG A 106 6.30 23.29 -17.18
N TYR A 107 6.71 22.11 -17.66
CA TYR A 107 6.42 20.83 -17.03
C TYR A 107 7.38 20.58 -15.86
N VAL A 108 6.82 20.20 -14.72
CA VAL A 108 7.55 19.74 -13.54
C VAL A 108 7.32 18.23 -13.42
N PRO A 109 8.38 17.40 -13.52
CA PRO A 109 8.25 15.95 -13.44
C PRO A 109 7.87 15.51 -12.01
N GLY A 110 7.04 14.47 -11.93
CA GLY A 110 6.69 13.83 -10.65
C GLY A 110 7.72 12.80 -10.20
N ASN A 111 7.69 12.46 -8.91
CA ASN A 111 8.60 11.50 -8.27
C ASN A 111 8.03 10.07 -8.17
N ARG A 112 6.83 9.80 -8.73
CA ARG A 112 6.17 8.48 -8.84
C ARG A 112 6.24 7.57 -7.60
N PHE A 113 6.47 8.11 -6.41
CA PHE A 113 6.76 7.36 -5.20
C PHE A 113 5.59 6.48 -4.73
N LEU A 114 4.34 6.87 -5.01
CA LEU A 114 3.15 6.05 -4.73
C LEU A 114 3.01 4.95 -5.78
N ARG A 115 3.16 5.28 -7.07
CA ARG A 115 3.06 4.30 -8.15
C ARG A 115 4.14 3.22 -8.03
N ASP A 116 5.38 3.66 -7.84
CA ASP A 116 6.55 2.81 -7.66
C ASP A 116 6.46 1.95 -6.41
N SER A 117 5.75 2.40 -5.37
CA SER A 117 5.56 1.61 -4.15
C SER A 117 4.88 0.27 -4.40
N VAL A 118 4.04 0.17 -5.42
CA VAL A 118 3.38 -1.07 -5.82
C VAL A 118 4.17 -1.75 -6.93
N ASP A 119 4.54 -1.00 -7.98
CA ASP A 119 5.15 -1.60 -9.17
C ASP A 119 6.52 -2.24 -8.86
N LYS A 120 7.37 -1.59 -8.06
CA LYS A 120 8.70 -2.10 -7.71
C LYS A 120 8.68 -3.17 -6.62
N ASN A 121 7.67 -3.17 -5.73
CA ASN A 121 7.55 -4.15 -4.65
C ASN A 121 6.56 -5.26 -4.95
N ARG A 122 6.05 -5.37 -6.19
CA ARG A 122 4.99 -6.31 -6.56
C ARG A 122 5.30 -7.76 -6.14
N GLY A 123 6.52 -8.23 -6.42
CA GLY A 123 6.96 -9.57 -6.04
C GLY A 123 6.99 -9.77 -4.52
N GLN A 124 7.61 -8.84 -3.79
CA GLN A 124 7.71 -8.90 -2.33
C GLN A 124 6.32 -8.85 -1.67
N ILE A 125 5.43 -7.98 -2.15
CA ILE A 125 4.04 -7.88 -1.69
C ILE A 125 3.33 -9.21 -1.91
N GLN A 126 3.47 -9.81 -3.10
CA GLN A 126 2.84 -11.09 -3.42
C GLN A 126 3.33 -12.22 -2.50
N THR A 127 4.64 -12.35 -2.32
CA THR A 127 5.22 -13.36 -1.43
C THR A 127 4.71 -13.20 0.00
N VAL A 128 4.79 -11.99 0.57
CA VAL A 128 4.35 -11.75 1.95
C VAL A 128 2.84 -11.97 2.11
N MET A 129 2.05 -11.60 1.11
CA MET A 129 0.61 -11.88 1.12
C MET A 129 0.34 -13.38 1.12
N LEU A 130 1.00 -14.16 0.26
CA LEU A 130 0.81 -15.62 0.19
C LEU A 130 1.25 -16.30 1.48
N THR A 131 2.40 -15.92 2.03
CA THR A 131 2.89 -16.46 3.30
C THR A 131 1.93 -16.14 4.45
N GLU A 132 1.44 -14.90 4.56
CA GLU A 132 0.47 -14.54 5.60
C GLU A 132 -0.86 -15.28 5.42
N MET A 133 -1.32 -15.49 4.17
CA MET A 133 -2.53 -16.27 3.90
C MET A 133 -2.37 -17.72 4.35
N ALA A 134 -1.25 -18.37 4.00
CA ALA A 134 -0.97 -19.75 4.42
C ALA A 134 -0.95 -19.86 5.94
N LEU A 135 -0.26 -18.95 6.64
CA LEU A 135 -0.21 -18.92 8.10
C LEU A 135 -1.58 -18.74 8.76
N GLU A 136 -2.43 -17.87 8.20
CA GLU A 136 -3.76 -17.64 8.75
C GLU A 136 -4.74 -18.77 8.40
N LEU A 137 -4.54 -19.50 7.30
CA LEU A 137 -5.33 -20.70 6.96
C LEU A 137 -4.94 -21.89 7.84
N ASP A 138 -3.64 -22.08 8.10
CA ASP A 138 -3.16 -23.16 8.97
C ASP A 138 -3.71 -23.03 10.41
N LYS A 139 -3.92 -21.80 10.89
CA LYS A 139 -4.58 -21.54 12.19
C LYS A 139 -6.06 -21.95 12.25
N LEU A 140 -6.70 -22.18 11.10
CA LEU A 140 -8.13 -22.53 11.02
C LEU A 140 -8.36 -24.02 10.83
N ARG A 141 -7.28 -24.76 10.57
CA ARG A 141 -7.25 -26.22 10.56
C ARG A 141 -7.15 -26.75 11.99
#